data_AF-A0A2Z6S3T8-F1
#
_entry.id   AF-A0A2Z6S3T8-F1
#
_cell.length_a   1.000
_cell.length_b   1.000
_cell.length_c   1.000
_cell.angle_alpha   90.00
_cell.angle_beta   90.00
_cell.angle_gamma   90.00
#
_symmetry.space_group_name_H-M   'P 1'
#
loop_
_entity.id
_entity.type
_entity.pdbx_description
1 polymer ?
#
loop_
_entity_poly.entity_id
_entity_poly.type
_entity_poly.pdbx_seq_one_letter_code
_entity_poly.pdbx_strand_id
1 'polypeptide(L)'
;MCMIRQRSKGEANRYTINKLIDEVIDRANPNLTRIERRQFVLDNTKYLGNLITPKKVSDRLRFRDNQLQNAQNVQAAQAAQAARAVHAQTIQTVQTIFLYAF
;
A
#
# COMPACT_ATOMS: atom_id res chain seq x y z
N MET A 1 -0.69 -7.27 36.91
CA MET A 1 0.60 -7.67 36.29
C MET A 1 0.51 -7.39 34.79
N CYS A 2 1.09 -6.28 34.32
CA CYS A 2 1.11 -5.93 32.90
C CYS A 2 2.33 -6.59 32.24
N MET A 3 2.12 -7.62 31.42
CA MET A 3 3.19 -8.24 30.64
C MET A 3 3.53 -7.33 29.46
N ILE A 4 4.42 -6.36 29.67
CA ILE A 4 5.07 -5.66 28.57
C ILE A 4 6.01 -6.69 27.92
N ARG A 5 5.55 -7.31 26.83
CA ARG A 5 6.40 -8.17 25.98
C ARG A 5 7.61 -7.33 25.58
N GLN A 6 8.76 -7.63 26.17
CA GLN A 6 10.02 -7.05 25.73
C GLN A 6 10.19 -7.42 24.27
N ARG A 7 10.00 -6.45 23.36
CA ARG A 7 10.42 -6.61 21.96
C ARG A 7 11.90 -6.93 22.02
N SER A 8 12.24 -8.18 21.69
CA SER A 8 13.63 -8.61 21.69
C SER A 8 14.43 -7.65 20.80
N LYS A 9 15.65 -7.28 21.20
CA LYS A 9 16.50 -6.34 20.44
C LYS A 9 16.65 -6.73 18.95
N GLY A 10 16.46 -8.01 18.62
CA GLY A 10 16.42 -8.52 17.24
C GLY A 10 15.19 -8.11 16.43
N GLU A 11 14.01 -7.97 17.03
CA GLU A 11 12.78 -7.53 16.34
C GLU A 11 12.79 -6.03 16.04
N ALA A 12 13.30 -5.22 16.96
CA ALA A 12 13.48 -3.78 16.75
C ALA A 12 14.42 -3.50 15.56
N ASN A 13 15.50 -4.28 15.44
CA ASN A 13 16.43 -4.17 14.33
C ASN A 13 15.80 -4.60 12.99
N ARG A 14 15.00 -5.68 12.98
CA ARG A 14 14.26 -6.13 11.77
C ARG A 14 13.25 -5.11 11.27
N TYR A 15 12.48 -4.49 12.18
CA TYR A 15 11.53 -3.43 11.83
C TYR A 15 12.24 -2.22 11.21
N THR A 16 13.35 -1.80 11.81
CA THR A 16 14.17 -0.67 11.33
C THR A 16 14.73 -0.92 9.94
N ILE A 17 15.26 -2.12 9.68
CA ILE A 17 15.78 -2.50 8.35
C ILE A 17 14.65 -2.54 7.31
N ASN A 18 13.48 -3.08 7.65
CA ASN A 18 12.36 -3.13 6.71
C ASN A 18 11.92 -1.71 6.30
N LYS A 19 11.85 -0.80 7.28
CA LYS A 19 11.49 0.59 7.04
C LYS A 19 12.51 1.29 6.14
N LEU A 20 13.81 1.06 6.36
CA LEU A 20 14.87 1.58 5.48
C LEU A 20 14.72 1.06 4.04
N ILE A 21 14.45 -0.23 3.86
CA ILE A 21 14.19 -0.81 2.53
C ILE A 21 12.98 -0.11 1.88
N ASP A 22 11.89 0.08 2.63
CA ASP A 22 10.69 0.76 2.12
C ASP A 22 10.96 2.21 1.72
N GLU A 23 11.72 2.96 2.51
CA GLU A 23 12.11 4.34 2.20
C GLU A 23 12.95 4.42 0.92
N VAL A 24 13.82 3.44 0.66
CA VAL A 24 14.59 3.38 -0.58
C VAL A 24 13.71 2.97 -1.76
N ILE A 25 12.75 2.06 -1.56
CA ILE A 25 11.75 1.70 -2.59
C ILE A 25 10.93 2.94 -2.98
N ASP A 26 10.46 3.71 -2.01
CA ASP A 26 9.62 4.89 -2.23
C ASP A 26 10.41 6.03 -2.91
N ARG A 27 11.76 6.04 -2.84
CA ARG A 27 12.65 6.94 -3.59
C ARG A 27 12.98 6.47 -5.00
N ALA A 28 12.73 5.20 -5.32
CA ALA A 28 13.03 4.67 -6.64
C ALA A 28 12.10 5.32 -7.68
N ASN A 29 12.62 5.55 -8.89
CA ASN A 29 11.81 6.11 -9.97
C ASN A 29 10.64 5.14 -10.29
N PRO A 30 9.38 5.62 -10.28
CA PRO A 30 8.20 4.77 -10.49
C PRO A 30 8.15 4.13 -11.88
N ASN A 31 8.87 4.69 -12.87
CA ASN A 31 8.93 4.17 -14.23
C ASN A 31 9.91 2.99 -14.40
N LEU A 32 10.67 2.65 -13.36
CA LEU A 32 11.60 1.53 -13.40
C LEU A 32 10.87 0.20 -13.32
N THR A 33 11.37 -0.79 -14.06
CA THR A 33 10.91 -2.16 -13.94
C THR A 33 11.18 -2.71 -12.54
N ARG A 34 10.46 -3.77 -12.17
CA ARG A 34 10.64 -4.42 -10.86
C ARG A 34 12.08 -4.90 -10.62
N ILE A 35 12.77 -5.31 -11.68
CA ILE A 35 14.18 -5.75 -11.61
C ILE A 35 15.09 -4.56 -11.35
N GLU A 36 14.91 -3.45 -12.07
CA GLU A 36 15.70 -2.24 -11.90
C GLU A 36 15.49 -1.60 -10.52
N ARG A 37 14.24 -1.53 -10.03
CA ARG A 37 13.97 -1.07 -8.66
C ARG A 37 14.64 -1.96 -7.62
N ARG A 38 14.62 -3.28 -7.82
CA ARG A 38 15.34 -4.21 -6.93
C ARG A 38 16.83 -3.94 -6.93
N GLN A 39 17.43 -3.73 -8.10
CA GLN A 39 18.85 -3.42 -8.21
C GLN A 39 19.17 -2.08 -7.55
N PHE A 40 18.38 -1.04 -7.81
CA PHE A 40 18.50 0.26 -7.17
C PHE A 40 18.48 0.16 -5.65
N VAL A 41 17.55 -0.61 -5.09
CA VAL A 41 17.46 -0.79 -3.63
C VAL A 41 18.69 -1.53 -3.11
N LEU A 42 19.17 -2.56 -3.80
CA LEU A 42 20.39 -3.28 -3.41
C LEU A 42 21.63 -2.38 -3.45
N ASP A 43 21.78 -1.56 -4.48
CA ASP A 43 22.92 -0.64 -4.62
C ASP A 43 22.91 0.44 -3.55
N ASN A 44 21.73 0.95 -3.19
CA ASN A 44 21.53 1.95 -2.14
C ASN A 44 21.52 1.38 -0.72
N THR A 45 21.56 0.05 -0.57
CA THR A 45 21.59 -0.61 0.75
C THR A 45 22.82 -1.50 0.94
N LYS A 46 23.76 -1.51 -0.02
CA LYS A 46 24.97 -2.35 0.01
C LYS A 46 25.83 -2.17 1.26
N TYR A 47 25.84 -0.97 1.86
CA TYR A 47 26.61 -0.67 3.08
C TYR A 47 26.03 -1.31 4.34
N LEU A 48 24.80 -1.82 4.29
CA LEU A 48 24.17 -2.55 5.40
C LEU A 48 24.60 -4.03 5.44
N GLY A 49 25.42 -4.48 4.49
CA GLY A 49 26.02 -5.80 4.46
C GLY A 49 25.00 -6.93 4.56
N ASN A 50 25.28 -7.94 5.40
CA ASN A 50 24.45 -9.14 5.56
C ASN A 50 23.05 -8.88 6.17
N LEU A 51 22.75 -7.66 6.61
CA LEU A 51 21.44 -7.30 7.16
C LEU A 51 20.35 -7.20 6.09
N ILE A 52 20.75 -6.97 4.84
CA ILE A 52 19.85 -6.86 3.69
C ILE A 52 20.25 -7.90 2.65
N THR A 53 19.31 -8.81 2.39
CA THR A 53 19.49 -9.85 1.38
C THR A 53 18.66 -9.53 0.14
N PRO A 54 19.09 -10.01 -1.05
CA PRO A 54 18.31 -9.85 -2.27
C PRO A 54 16.89 -10.44 -2.18
N LYS A 55 16.70 -11.47 -1.37
CA LYS A 55 15.38 -12.05 -1.08
C LYS A 55 14.51 -11.08 -0.28
N LYS A 56 15.06 -10.49 0.79
CA LYS A 56 14.33 -9.54 1.64
C LYS A 56 13.89 -8.31 0.86
N VAL A 57 14.74 -7.77 -0.01
CA VAL A 57 14.37 -6.67 -0.92
C VAL A 57 13.23 -7.08 -1.86
N SER A 58 13.32 -8.26 -2.48
CA SER A 58 12.24 -8.78 -3.34
C SER A 58 10.90 -8.93 -2.62
N ASP A 59 10.93 -9.43 -1.38
CA ASP A 59 9.73 -9.61 -0.56
C ASP A 59 9.10 -8.27 -0.17
N ARG A 60 9.92 -7.28 0.23
CA ARG A 60 9.45 -5.91 0.53
C ARG A 60 8.88 -5.22 -0.70
N LEU A 61 9.54 -5.31 -1.85
CA LEU A 61 9.01 -4.80 -3.12
C LEU A 61 7.64 -5.41 -3.45
N ARG A 62 7.51 -6.74 -3.36
CA ARG A 62 6.24 -7.43 -3.61
C ARG A 62 5.14 -6.98 -2.66
N PHE A 63 5.47 -6.83 -1.37
CA PHE A 63 4.53 -6.32 -0.37
C PHE A 63 4.06 -4.91 -0.73
N ARG A 64 4.96 -4.05 -1.21
CA ARG A 64 4.62 -2.67 -1.56
C ARG A 64 3.78 -2.57 -2.84
N ASP A 65 4.07 -3.39 -3.84
CA ASP A 65 3.26 -3.50 -5.06
C ASP A 65 1.83 -3.96 -4.73
N ASN A 66 1.68 -4.95 -3.85
CA ASN A 66 0.37 -5.43 -3.39
C ASN A 66 -0.40 -4.36 -2.59
N GLN A 67 0.28 -3.58 -1.76
CA GLN A 67 -0.33 -2.45 -1.03
C GLN A 67 -0.89 -1.40 -2.01
N LEU A 68 -0.12 -1.07 -3.06
CA LEU A 68 -0.55 -0.12 -4.08
C LEU A 68 -1.78 -0.64 -4.84
N GLN A 69 -1.77 -1.90 -5.26
CA GLN A 69 -2.91 -2.54 -5.92
C GLN A 69 -4.16 -2.53 -5.02
N ASN A 70 -4.00 -2.84 -3.73
CA ASN A 70 -5.11 -2.81 -2.79
C ASN A 70 -5.68 -1.39 -2.61
N ALA A 71 -4.81 -0.37 -2.54
CA ALA A 71 -5.25 1.02 -2.46
C ALA A 71 -6.07 1.43 -3.69
N GLN A 72 -5.63 1.04 -4.89
CA GLN A 72 -6.37 1.26 -6.14
C GLN A 72 -7.72 0.54 -6.14
N ASN A 73 -7.77 -0.71 -5.68
CA ASN A 73 -9.02 -1.47 -5.60
C ASN A 73 -10.01 -0.84 -4.62
N VAL A 74 -9.55 -0.33 -3.48
CA VAL A 74 -10.39 0.37 -2.49
C VAL A 74 -10.94 1.67 -3.06
N GLN A 75 -10.11 2.46 -3.75
CA GLN A 75 -10.55 3.69 -4.42
C GLN A 75 -11.61 3.39 -5.51
N ALA A 76 -11.39 2.35 -6.32
CA ALA A 76 -12.35 1.93 -7.34
C ALA A 76 -13.68 1.48 -6.72
N ALA A 77 -13.64 0.74 -5.61
CA ALA A 77 -14.83 0.30 -4.89
C ALA A 77 -15.62 1.49 -4.30
N GLN A 78 -14.92 2.49 -3.74
CA GLN A 78 -15.55 3.72 -3.24
C GLN A 78 -16.18 4.54 -4.36
N ALA A 79 -15.50 4.70 -5.49
CA ALA A 79 -16.06 5.37 -6.67
C ALA A 79 -17.32 4.67 -7.19
N ALA A 80 -17.32 3.33 -7.24
CA ALA A 80 -18.48 2.55 -7.64
C ALA A 80 -19.66 2.68 -6.67
N GLN A 81 -19.40 2.75 -5.35
CA GLN A 81 -20.43 2.99 -4.34
C GLN A 81 -21.02 4.40 -4.45
N ALA A 82 -20.18 5.41 -4.65
CA ALA A 82 -20.63 6.79 -4.85
C ALA A 82 -21.51 6.92 -6.11
N ALA A 83 -21.12 6.29 -7.23
CA ALA A 83 -21.92 6.28 -8.45
C ALA A 83 -23.30 5.62 -8.26
N ARG A 84 -23.36 4.51 -7.50
CA ARG A 84 -24.64 3.86 -7.17
C ARG A 84 -25.53 4.72 -6.27
N ALA A 85 -24.94 5.41 -5.29
CA ALA A 85 -25.67 6.31 -4.40
C ALA A 85 -26.29 7.50 -5.16
N VAL A 86 -25.53 8.10 -6.08
CA VAL A 86 -26.04 9.17 -6.96
C VAL A 86 -27.18 8.66 -7.84
N HIS A 87 -27.02 7.48 -8.45
CA HIS A 87 -28.07 6.90 -9.29
C HIS A 87 -29.36 6.60 -8.51
N ALA A 88 -29.25 6.08 -7.28
CA ALA A 88 -30.40 5.82 -6.42
C ALA A 88 -31.11 7.12 -5.98
N GLN A 89 -30.35 8.17 -5.64
CA GLN A 89 -30.91 9.48 -5.31
C GLN A 89 -31.67 10.06 -6.51
N THR A 90 -31.12 10.02 -7.72
CA THR A 90 -31.81 10.50 -8.91
C THR A 90 -33.12 9.76 -9.17
N ILE A 91 -33.15 8.42 -9.01
CA ILE A 91 -34.38 7.63 -9.16
C ILE A 91 -35.42 8.02 -8.10
N GLN A 92 -35.02 8.23 -6.84
CA GLN A 92 -35.92 8.68 -5.78
C GLN A 92 -36.50 10.07 -6.07
N THR A 93 -35.68 11.03 -6.51
CA THR A 93 -36.14 12.38 -6.84
C THR A 93 -37.14 12.35 -7.99
N VAL A 94 -36.88 11.55 -9.04
CA VAL A 94 -37.79 11.39 -10.18
C VAL A 94 -39.11 10.74 -9.77
N GLN A 95 -39.09 9.69 -8.95
CA GLN A 95 -40.31 9.07 -8.43
C GLN A 95 -41.13 10.03 -7.56
N THR A 96 -40.45 10.81 -6.72
CA THR A 96 -41.10 11.79 -5.84
C THR A 96 -41.78 12.88 -6.66
N ILE A 97 -41.10 13.45 -7.67
CA ILE A 97 -41.72 14.43 -8.58
C ILE A 97 -42.93 13.84 -9.28
N PHE A 98 -42.86 12.59 -9.75
CA PHE A 98 -43.98 11.93 -10.42
C PHE A 98 -45.20 11.69 -9.51
N LEU A 99 -44.98 11.40 -8.22
CA LEU A 99 -46.02 11.14 -7.23
C LEU A 99 -46.75 12.41 -6.74
N TYR A 100 -46.13 13.58 -6.86
CA TYR A 100 -46.71 14.87 -6.42
C TYR A 100 -47.06 15.81 -7.58
N ALA A 101 -46.93 15.36 -8.84
CA ALA A 101 -47.29 16.11 -10.03
C ALA A 101 -48.70 15.78 -10.58
N PHE A 102 -49.47 14.95 -9.86
CA PHE A 102 -50.88 14.64 -10.07
C PHE A 102 -51.66 14.91 -8.77
#